data_AF-A0A4V1SWB4-F1
#
_entry.id   AF-A0A4V1SWB4-F1
#
_cell.length_a   1.000
_cell.length_b   1.000
_cell.length_c   1.000
_cell.angle_alpha   90.00
_cell.angle_beta   90.00
_cell.angle_gamma   90.00
#
_symmetry.space_group_name_H-M   'P 1'
#
loop_
_entity.id
_entity.type
_entity.pdbx_description
1 polymer ?
#
loop_
_entity_poly.entity_id
_entity_poly.type
_entity_poly.pdbx_seq_one_letter_code
_entity_poly.pdbx_strand_id
1 'polypeptide(L)'
;YYIILVMLFAGIAQTFAQAPKVQSFSPYSGPVGTKIIIKGSGFSADTANNAVYFGATRAAINMASTSQLSVTVPLGATFKPITVINKKTGLIGYSTLAFSPSFPHGGTALAPPVRLTPYTPASAVQIADIDGDGKTDILATNPVQGTLMVFRNKSKPGKIDTTSFAAPLTYQIGSQSSFVAIDDMDGNGKTDVVLLNIGYTDTLNWNNSLTIFKNESTPENIKLSAVPLTDTSATTPSGYRLQLKRGDYVARVSDLDSDGKPDIAILNTAGFITVYRNTYDGGKSLKSMLGKPDTITVGLNQTSFVIGDIDSDGKPDIITASRDSSTLTVLRNISIKGSVTAASFRRNDFKLDYVPLTLSVAD
;
A
#
# COMPACT_ATOMS: atom_id res chain seq x y z
N TYR A 1 -21.63 7.84 -77.41
CA TYR A 1 -22.16 7.74 -76.03
C TYR A 1 -21.02 7.39 -75.11
N TYR A 2 -20.41 8.37 -74.44
CA TYR A 2 -19.42 8.15 -73.38
C TYR A 2 -20.10 8.48 -72.04
N ILE A 3 -20.27 7.47 -71.20
CA ILE A 3 -20.81 7.60 -69.84
C ILE A 3 -19.62 7.90 -68.92
N ILE A 4 -19.58 9.11 -68.37
CA ILE A 4 -18.63 9.46 -67.31
C ILE A 4 -19.19 8.94 -65.99
N LEU A 5 -18.56 7.91 -65.45
CA LEU A 5 -18.86 7.36 -64.13
C LEU A 5 -18.14 8.23 -63.08
N VAL A 6 -18.87 9.09 -62.38
CA VAL A 6 -18.37 9.83 -61.22
C VAL A 6 -18.49 8.92 -59.99
N MET A 7 -17.38 8.34 -59.54
CA MET A 7 -17.33 7.66 -58.24
C MET A 7 -17.24 8.69 -57.12
N LEU A 8 -18.30 8.81 -56.31
CA LEU A 8 -18.28 9.55 -55.05
C LEU A 8 -17.57 8.69 -53.99
N PHE A 9 -16.38 9.07 -53.56
CA PHE A 9 -15.77 8.53 -52.34
C PHE A 9 -16.41 9.22 -51.13
N ALA A 10 -17.34 8.53 -50.47
CA ALA A 10 -17.80 8.92 -49.14
C ALA A 10 -16.72 8.53 -48.11
N GLY A 11 -15.82 9.46 -47.80
CA GLY A 11 -14.87 9.31 -46.70
C GLY A 11 -15.62 9.31 -45.37
N ILE A 12 -15.66 8.17 -44.68
CA ILE A 12 -16.17 8.09 -43.31
C ILE A 12 -15.10 8.71 -42.41
N ALA A 13 -15.33 9.95 -41.97
CA ALA A 13 -14.52 10.55 -40.91
C ALA A 13 -14.86 9.86 -39.59
N GLN A 14 -14.02 8.92 -39.15
CA GLN A 14 -14.09 8.39 -37.79
C GLN A 14 -13.58 9.48 -36.84
N THR A 15 -14.50 10.17 -36.18
CA THR A 15 -14.16 11.06 -35.07
C THR A 15 -13.79 10.21 -33.86
N PHE A 16 -12.50 10.14 -33.54
CA PHE A 16 -12.06 9.52 -32.29
C PHE A 16 -12.60 10.31 -31.10
N ALA A 17 -13.19 9.62 -30.12
CA ALA A 17 -13.63 10.26 -28.90
C ALA A 17 -12.43 10.89 -28.17
N GLN A 18 -12.50 12.17 -27.86
CA GLN A 18 -11.44 12.87 -27.13
C GLN A 18 -11.50 12.48 -25.64
N ALA A 19 -10.34 12.14 -25.06
CA ALA A 19 -10.24 11.93 -23.63
C ALA A 19 -10.66 13.21 -22.87
N PRO A 20 -11.31 13.10 -21.70
CA PRO A 20 -11.59 14.25 -20.87
C PRO A 20 -10.32 15.07 -20.61
N LYS A 21 -10.40 16.39 -20.72
CA LYS A 21 -9.32 17.30 -20.35
C LYS A 21 -9.80 18.23 -19.26
N VAL A 22 -9.22 18.12 -18.07
CA VAL A 22 -9.49 19.05 -16.98
C VAL A 22 -8.55 20.25 -17.12
N GLN A 23 -9.08 21.40 -17.53
CA GLN A 23 -8.28 22.62 -17.71
C GLN A 23 -8.10 23.36 -16.39
N SER A 24 -9.13 23.42 -15.57
CA SER A 24 -9.10 24.10 -14.27
C SER A 24 -10.23 23.59 -13.38
N PHE A 25 -10.11 23.87 -12.08
CA PHE A 25 -11.20 23.72 -11.13
C PHE A 25 -11.15 24.84 -10.10
N SER A 26 -12.28 25.20 -9.52
CA SER A 26 -12.36 26.23 -8.49
C SER A 26 -13.52 25.97 -7.52
N PRO A 27 -13.32 26.20 -6.20
CA PRO A 27 -12.05 26.56 -5.54
C PRO A 27 -11.00 25.43 -5.59
N TYR A 28 -9.72 25.78 -5.41
CA TYR A 28 -8.61 24.80 -5.39
C TYR A 28 -8.51 24.03 -4.07
N SER A 29 -9.12 24.58 -3.02
CA SER A 29 -9.21 23.98 -1.70
C SER A 29 -10.61 24.14 -1.11
N GLY A 30 -10.93 23.30 -0.14
CA GLY A 30 -12.19 23.39 0.60
C GLY A 30 -12.46 22.17 1.46
N PRO A 31 -13.31 22.29 2.51
CA PRO A 31 -13.76 21.13 3.27
C PRO A 31 -14.67 20.22 2.44
N VAL A 32 -14.84 19.00 2.95
CA VAL A 32 -15.88 18.09 2.47
C VAL A 32 -17.21 18.81 2.38
N GLY A 33 -17.95 18.57 1.29
CA GLY A 33 -19.21 19.26 1.00
C GLY A 33 -19.06 20.56 0.19
N THR A 34 -17.84 21.06 -0.02
CA THR A 34 -17.60 22.21 -0.90
C THR A 34 -18.06 21.90 -2.33
N LYS A 35 -18.75 22.85 -2.96
CA LYS A 35 -19.10 22.75 -4.39
C LYS A 35 -17.90 23.22 -5.22
N ILE A 36 -17.45 22.37 -6.13
CA ILE A 36 -16.33 22.62 -7.04
C ILE A 36 -16.87 22.70 -8.46
N ILE A 37 -16.40 23.70 -9.20
CA ILE A 37 -16.62 23.81 -10.64
C ILE A 37 -15.36 23.32 -11.35
N ILE A 38 -15.49 22.29 -12.18
CA ILE A 38 -14.43 21.76 -13.04
C ILE A 38 -14.72 22.25 -14.46
N LYS A 39 -13.76 22.94 -15.09
CA LYS A 39 -13.84 23.38 -16.48
C LYS A 39 -12.88 22.58 -17.36
N GLY A 40 -13.31 22.25 -18.56
CA GLY A 40 -12.57 21.35 -19.43
C GLY A 40 -13.23 21.09 -20.77
N SER A 41 -12.94 19.92 -21.34
CA SER A 41 -13.53 19.40 -22.57
C SER A 41 -13.62 17.88 -22.52
N GLY A 42 -14.42 17.28 -23.41
CA GLY A 42 -14.57 15.81 -23.49
C GLY A 42 -15.46 15.21 -22.40
N PHE A 43 -16.15 16.04 -21.61
CA PHE A 43 -17.13 15.57 -20.63
C PHE A 43 -18.44 15.17 -21.29
N SER A 44 -19.23 14.33 -20.63
CA SER A 44 -20.61 14.08 -21.05
C SER A 44 -21.52 15.21 -20.58
N ALA A 45 -22.52 15.59 -21.37
CA ALA A 45 -23.58 16.52 -20.93
C ALA A 45 -24.53 15.90 -19.88
N ASP A 46 -24.47 14.59 -19.69
CA ASP A 46 -25.27 13.86 -18.70
C ASP A 46 -24.41 13.52 -17.47
N THR A 47 -24.88 13.91 -16.29
CA THR A 47 -24.21 13.62 -15.00
C THR A 47 -24.02 12.12 -14.80
N ALA A 48 -24.99 11.30 -15.22
CA ALA A 48 -24.94 9.85 -15.10
C ALA A 48 -23.87 9.22 -15.99
N ASN A 49 -23.35 9.94 -16.99
CA ASN A 49 -22.32 9.46 -17.92
C ASN A 49 -20.91 9.99 -17.59
N ASN A 50 -20.77 10.70 -16.48
CA ASN A 50 -19.47 11.09 -15.94
C ASN A 50 -19.18 10.35 -14.63
N ALA A 51 -17.91 10.22 -14.29
CA ALA A 51 -17.46 9.95 -12.93
C ALA A 51 -16.31 10.89 -12.59
N VAL A 52 -16.32 11.44 -11.38
CA VAL A 52 -15.29 12.34 -10.90
C VAL A 52 -14.75 11.80 -9.59
N TYR A 53 -13.43 11.76 -9.42
CA TYR A 53 -12.77 11.24 -8.22
C TYR A 53 -11.81 12.26 -7.62
N PHE A 54 -11.75 12.28 -6.29
CA PHE A 54 -10.77 13.00 -5.49
C PHE A 54 -9.91 11.96 -4.78
N GLY A 55 -8.75 11.64 -5.36
CA GLY A 55 -8.00 10.44 -4.96
C GLY A 55 -8.81 9.17 -5.24
N ALA A 56 -9.03 8.34 -4.22
CA ALA A 56 -9.79 7.10 -4.35
C ALA A 56 -11.31 7.29 -4.27
N THR A 57 -11.82 8.45 -3.81
CA THR A 57 -13.25 8.61 -3.54
C THR A 57 -14.01 9.28 -4.69
N ARG A 58 -15.14 8.69 -5.09
CA ARG A 58 -16.04 9.23 -6.11
C ARG A 58 -16.87 10.40 -5.57
N ALA A 59 -16.90 11.50 -6.30
CA ALA A 59 -17.70 12.68 -6.00
C ALA A 59 -19.13 12.58 -6.56
N ALA A 60 -20.06 13.25 -5.89
CA ALA A 60 -21.39 13.52 -6.44
C ALA A 60 -21.30 14.61 -7.52
N ILE A 61 -21.92 14.37 -8.67
CA ILE A 61 -21.98 15.32 -9.79
C ILE A 61 -23.34 16.00 -9.77
N ASN A 62 -23.34 17.30 -9.49
CA ASN A 62 -24.53 18.12 -9.35
C ASN A 62 -25.05 18.61 -10.71
N MET A 63 -24.15 18.96 -11.63
CA MET A 63 -24.47 19.41 -12.98
C MET A 63 -23.38 18.98 -13.96
N ALA A 64 -23.76 18.75 -15.21
CA ALA A 64 -22.84 18.39 -16.28
C ALA A 64 -23.16 19.12 -17.59
N SER A 65 -22.10 19.41 -18.33
CA SER A 65 -22.08 19.88 -19.71
C SER A 65 -20.83 19.32 -20.38
N THR A 66 -20.67 19.51 -21.68
CA THR A 66 -19.49 19.01 -22.41
C THR A 66 -18.17 19.71 -22.02
N SER A 67 -18.25 20.85 -21.32
CA SER A 67 -17.09 21.67 -20.93
C SER A 67 -17.04 22.03 -19.45
N GLN A 68 -18.05 21.67 -18.66
CA GLN A 68 -18.11 22.00 -17.24
C GLN A 68 -18.85 20.94 -16.43
N LEU A 69 -18.30 20.57 -15.27
CA LEU A 69 -18.96 19.78 -14.23
C LEU A 69 -19.05 20.60 -12.95
N SER A 70 -20.18 20.53 -12.26
CA SER A 70 -20.31 20.97 -10.87
C SER A 70 -20.36 19.74 -10.00
N VAL A 71 -19.44 19.61 -9.04
CA VAL A 71 -19.32 18.44 -8.16
C VAL A 71 -19.25 18.86 -6.70
N THR A 72 -19.50 17.94 -5.79
CA THR A 72 -19.35 18.15 -4.35
C THR A 72 -18.14 17.36 -3.85
N VAL A 73 -17.24 18.00 -3.10
CA VAL A 73 -16.07 17.35 -2.50
C VAL A 73 -16.54 16.20 -1.60
N PRO A 74 -16.17 14.94 -1.89
CA PRO A 74 -16.61 13.79 -1.11
C PRO A 74 -15.82 13.68 0.20
N LEU A 75 -16.39 12.96 1.17
CA LEU A 75 -15.63 12.46 2.33
C LEU A 75 -14.48 11.59 1.82
N GLY A 76 -13.27 11.73 2.36
CA GLY A 76 -12.10 10.96 1.90
C GLY A 76 -11.36 11.55 0.70
N ALA A 77 -11.72 12.75 0.24
CA ALA A 77 -10.89 13.50 -0.70
C ALA A 77 -9.47 13.68 -0.15
N THR A 78 -8.46 13.36 -0.96
CA THR A 78 -7.03 13.48 -0.61
C THR A 78 -6.33 14.52 -1.48
N PHE A 79 -5.09 14.86 -1.12
CA PHE A 79 -4.24 15.77 -1.89
C PHE A 79 -3.73 15.10 -3.18
N LYS A 80 -4.64 14.93 -4.16
CA LYS A 80 -4.36 14.33 -5.47
C LYS A 80 -5.05 15.11 -6.59
N PRO A 81 -4.58 14.98 -7.85
CA PRO A 81 -5.32 15.44 -9.01
C PRO A 81 -6.76 14.91 -9.05
N ILE A 82 -7.67 15.72 -9.58
CA ILE A 82 -9.05 15.31 -9.84
C ILE A 82 -9.07 14.46 -11.11
N THR A 83 -9.62 13.26 -11.00
CA THR A 83 -9.84 12.36 -12.14
C THR A 83 -11.25 12.55 -12.69
N VAL A 84 -11.41 12.66 -14.01
CA VAL A 84 -12.70 12.70 -14.71
C VAL A 84 -12.74 11.58 -15.74
N ILE A 85 -13.77 10.74 -15.66
CA ILE A 85 -14.03 9.64 -16.59
C ILE A 85 -15.29 9.96 -17.38
N ASN A 86 -15.21 9.91 -18.71
CA ASN A 86 -16.38 9.89 -19.57
C ASN A 86 -16.77 8.43 -19.82
N LYS A 87 -17.80 7.96 -19.11
CA LYS A 87 -18.18 6.54 -19.09
C LYS A 87 -18.71 6.02 -20.41
N LYS A 88 -19.18 6.89 -21.32
CA LYS A 88 -19.56 6.47 -22.68
C LYS A 88 -18.35 6.07 -23.51
N THR A 89 -17.24 6.78 -23.29
CA THR A 89 -16.00 6.58 -24.06
C THR A 89 -15.01 5.65 -23.35
N GLY A 90 -15.15 5.47 -22.03
CA GLY A 90 -14.18 4.77 -21.18
C GLY A 90 -12.90 5.57 -20.93
N LEU A 91 -12.75 6.77 -21.52
CA LEU A 91 -11.53 7.56 -21.43
C LEU A 91 -11.48 8.39 -20.15
N ILE A 92 -10.24 8.64 -19.70
CA ILE A 92 -9.91 9.26 -18.42
C ILE A 92 -9.10 10.53 -18.66
N GLY A 93 -9.37 11.55 -17.86
CA GLY A 93 -8.59 12.79 -17.79
C GLY A 93 -8.26 13.15 -16.35
N TYR A 94 -7.16 13.89 -16.18
CA TYR A 94 -6.69 14.36 -14.88
C TYR A 94 -6.54 15.88 -14.90
N SER A 95 -6.74 16.52 -13.74
CA SER A 95 -6.25 17.88 -13.53
C SER A 95 -4.73 17.89 -13.41
N THR A 96 -4.10 19.02 -13.73
CA THR A 96 -2.67 19.23 -13.51
C THR A 96 -2.34 19.57 -12.06
N LEU A 97 -3.27 20.24 -11.36
CA LEU A 97 -3.15 20.57 -9.95
C LEU A 97 -3.90 19.56 -9.09
N ALA A 98 -3.33 19.25 -7.92
CA ALA A 98 -4.04 18.52 -6.88
C ALA A 98 -5.10 19.41 -6.24
N PHE A 99 -6.25 18.81 -5.89
CA PHE A 99 -7.19 19.47 -4.97
C PHE A 99 -6.59 19.45 -3.56
N SER A 100 -6.74 20.52 -2.80
CA SER A 100 -6.28 20.61 -1.41
C SER A 100 -7.46 20.55 -0.44
N PRO A 101 -7.78 19.38 0.14
CA PRO A 101 -8.80 19.31 1.18
C PRO A 101 -8.42 20.21 2.35
N SER A 102 -9.31 21.12 2.73
CA SER A 102 -9.12 21.96 3.92
C SER A 102 -10.03 21.49 5.04
N PHE A 103 -9.58 21.53 6.28
CA PHE A 103 -10.44 21.21 7.43
C PHE A 103 -10.96 22.51 8.03
N PRO A 104 -12.22 22.61 8.51
CA PRO A 104 -12.66 23.80 9.24
C PRO A 104 -11.70 24.06 10.41
N HIS A 105 -11.06 25.24 10.40
CA HIS A 105 -10.05 25.60 11.40
C HIS A 105 -10.78 25.85 12.72
N GLY A 106 -10.85 24.85 13.60
CA GLY A 106 -11.58 24.97 14.86
C GLY A 106 -11.11 24.06 16.00
N GLY A 107 -10.29 23.04 15.73
CA GLY A 107 -9.74 22.18 16.76
C GLY A 107 -8.22 22.25 16.76
N THR A 108 -7.63 22.86 17.79
CA THR A 108 -6.19 22.70 18.12
C THR A 108 -5.95 21.46 18.98
N ALA A 109 -7.00 20.71 19.32
CA ALA A 109 -6.95 19.56 20.18
C ALA A 109 -7.42 18.30 19.44
N LEU A 110 -6.65 17.22 19.58
CA LEU A 110 -7.15 15.88 19.33
C LEU A 110 -8.36 15.62 20.24
N ALA A 111 -9.36 14.90 19.73
CA ALA A 111 -10.41 14.37 20.59
C ALA A 111 -9.80 13.49 21.71
N PRO A 112 -10.48 13.32 22.85
CA PRO A 112 -10.01 12.42 23.90
C PRO A 112 -9.63 11.03 23.35
N PRO A 113 -8.56 10.40 23.88
CA PRO A 113 -8.11 9.12 23.36
C PRO A 113 -9.19 8.06 23.54
N VAL A 114 -9.48 7.35 22.45
CA VAL A 114 -10.33 6.15 22.49
C VAL A 114 -9.44 4.94 22.77
N ARG A 115 -9.78 4.18 23.81
CA ARG A 115 -9.09 2.93 24.15
C ARG A 115 -9.92 1.77 23.62
N LEU A 116 -9.39 1.01 22.66
CA LEU A 116 -10.05 -0.18 22.13
C LEU A 116 -9.94 -1.34 23.11
N THR A 117 -10.98 -2.16 23.17
CA THR A 117 -11.05 -3.36 24.02
C THR A 117 -10.87 -4.62 23.17
N PRO A 118 -10.16 -5.66 23.66
CA PRO A 118 -9.66 -5.81 25.02
C PRO A 118 -8.39 -4.99 25.28
N TYR A 119 -8.17 -4.59 26.55
CA TYR A 119 -6.94 -3.93 26.97
C TYR A 119 -5.82 -4.95 27.07
N THR A 120 -5.12 -5.15 25.96
CA THR A 120 -4.04 -6.13 25.85
C THR A 120 -2.82 -5.50 25.20
N PRO A 121 -1.60 -5.98 25.49
CA PRO A 121 -0.39 -5.45 24.86
C PRO A 121 -0.46 -5.58 23.33
N ALA A 122 -0.03 -4.52 22.64
CA ALA A 122 0.17 -4.51 21.20
C ALA A 122 1.61 -4.08 20.90
N SER A 123 2.30 -4.77 19.99
CA SER A 123 3.69 -4.46 19.62
C SER A 123 3.79 -3.74 18.28
N ALA A 124 3.17 -4.29 17.24
CA ALA A 124 3.14 -3.70 15.91
C ALA A 124 1.68 -3.44 15.51
N VAL A 125 1.44 -2.29 14.87
CA VAL A 125 0.12 -1.86 14.41
C VAL A 125 0.20 -1.50 12.93
N GLN A 126 -0.79 -1.96 12.15
CA GLN A 126 -1.01 -1.54 10.76
C GLN A 126 -2.45 -1.10 10.57
N ILE A 127 -2.66 -0.23 9.59
CA ILE A 127 -3.97 0.32 9.26
C ILE A 127 -4.20 0.14 7.76
N ALA A 128 -5.26 -0.55 7.39
CA ALA A 128 -5.69 -0.73 6.00
C ALA A 128 -7.14 -1.20 5.93
N ASP A 129 -7.81 -0.96 4.82
CA ASP A 129 -9.11 -1.55 4.50
C ASP A 129 -8.91 -3.04 4.14
N ILE A 130 -9.13 -3.94 5.10
CA ILE A 130 -8.87 -5.37 4.93
C ILE A 130 -10.06 -6.08 4.30
N ASP A 131 -11.29 -5.62 4.55
CA ASP A 131 -12.48 -6.24 3.99
C ASP A 131 -13.01 -5.59 2.70
N GLY A 132 -12.45 -4.45 2.30
CA GLY A 132 -12.80 -3.74 1.08
C GLY A 132 -14.10 -2.94 1.20
N ASP A 133 -14.53 -2.60 2.41
CA ASP A 133 -15.77 -1.83 2.66
C ASP A 133 -15.58 -0.30 2.55
N GLY A 134 -14.36 0.16 2.28
CA GLY A 134 -13.97 1.56 2.17
C GLY A 134 -13.62 2.22 3.51
N LYS A 135 -13.58 1.47 4.62
CA LYS A 135 -13.11 1.94 5.93
C LYS A 135 -11.83 1.22 6.31
N THR A 136 -10.85 1.97 6.79
CA THR A 136 -9.60 1.37 7.25
C THR A 136 -9.79 0.65 8.58
N ASP A 137 -9.39 -0.62 8.64
CA ASP A 137 -9.32 -1.47 9.83
C ASP A 137 -7.99 -1.31 10.56
N ILE A 138 -7.90 -1.87 11.77
CA ILE A 138 -6.66 -1.89 12.56
C ILE A 138 -6.22 -3.34 12.77
N LEU A 139 -4.96 -3.63 12.43
CA LEU A 139 -4.28 -4.88 12.74
C LEU A 139 -3.29 -4.61 13.86
N ALA A 140 -3.27 -5.47 14.89
CA ALA A 140 -2.34 -5.34 16.01
C ALA A 140 -1.79 -6.70 16.44
N THR A 141 -0.48 -6.83 16.56
CA THR A 141 0.14 -8.04 17.11
C THR A 141 0.17 -7.99 18.62
N ASN A 142 -0.26 -9.08 19.26
CA ASN A 142 -0.18 -9.28 20.70
C ASN A 142 0.96 -10.27 21.01
N PRO A 143 2.13 -9.79 21.48
CA PRO A 143 3.28 -10.66 21.73
C PRO A 143 3.08 -11.59 22.94
N VAL A 144 2.20 -11.23 23.88
CA VAL A 144 1.94 -12.01 25.11
C VAL A 144 1.05 -13.22 24.82
N GLN A 145 -0.01 -13.01 24.03
CA GLN A 145 -0.93 -14.09 23.65
C GLN A 145 -0.49 -14.82 22.37
N GLY A 146 0.45 -14.25 21.62
CA GLY A 146 0.93 -14.80 20.35
C GLY A 146 -0.11 -14.73 19.25
N THR A 147 -0.83 -13.61 19.18
CA THR A 147 -1.99 -13.43 18.28
C THR A 147 -1.89 -12.19 17.42
N LEU A 148 -2.49 -12.25 16.23
CA LEU A 148 -2.86 -11.08 15.44
C LEU A 148 -4.32 -10.74 15.75
N MET A 149 -4.57 -9.53 16.21
CA MET A 149 -5.91 -8.99 16.38
C MET A 149 -6.28 -8.12 15.20
N VAL A 150 -7.50 -8.24 14.69
CA VAL A 150 -8.04 -7.40 13.61
C VAL A 150 -9.32 -6.73 14.10
N PHE A 151 -9.28 -5.41 14.22
CA PHE A 151 -10.40 -4.57 14.63
C PHE A 151 -11.07 -4.00 13.38
N ARG A 152 -12.18 -4.61 12.97
CA ARG A 152 -12.96 -4.13 11.83
C ARG A 152 -13.60 -2.78 12.14
N ASN A 153 -13.37 -1.80 11.27
CA ASN A 153 -13.93 -0.47 11.39
C ASN A 153 -15.39 -0.44 10.92
N LYS A 154 -16.29 -0.06 11.83
CA LYS A 154 -17.71 0.16 11.56
C LYS A 154 -18.14 1.60 11.84
N SER A 155 -17.17 2.50 11.98
CA SER A 155 -17.42 3.89 12.30
C SER A 155 -18.29 4.57 11.25
N LYS A 156 -18.94 5.64 11.68
CA LYS A 156 -19.56 6.61 10.79
C LYS A 156 -18.62 7.81 10.67
N PRO A 157 -18.57 8.48 9.50
CA PRO A 157 -17.73 9.67 9.32
C PRO A 157 -17.90 10.68 10.45
N GLY A 158 -16.78 11.21 10.94
CA GLY A 158 -16.75 12.24 12.01
C GLY A 158 -16.88 11.70 13.43
N LYS A 159 -16.99 10.38 13.65
CA LYS A 159 -17.08 9.80 14.98
C LYS A 159 -16.22 8.55 15.12
N ILE A 160 -15.24 8.60 16.03
CA ILE A 160 -14.47 7.44 16.51
C ILE A 160 -14.65 7.35 18.03
N ASP A 161 -15.17 6.23 18.50
CA ASP A 161 -15.41 5.90 19.90
C ASP A 161 -15.30 4.38 20.12
N THR A 162 -15.59 3.91 21.33
CA THR A 162 -15.50 2.47 21.69
C THR A 162 -16.48 1.58 20.92
N THR A 163 -17.47 2.15 20.23
CA THR A 163 -18.45 1.42 19.38
C THR A 163 -18.06 1.42 17.90
N SER A 164 -17.00 2.14 17.54
CA SER A 164 -16.57 2.35 16.16
C SER A 164 -15.86 1.15 15.56
N PHE A 165 -15.46 0.18 16.37
CA PHE A 165 -14.84 -1.06 15.94
C PHE A 165 -15.66 -2.27 16.41
N ALA A 166 -15.66 -3.34 15.63
CA ALA A 166 -16.17 -4.63 16.08
C ALA A 166 -15.28 -5.21 17.19
N ALA A 167 -15.79 -6.20 17.92
CA ALA A 167 -14.92 -7.05 18.74
C ALA A 167 -13.84 -7.68 17.84
N PRO A 168 -12.58 -7.73 18.27
CA PRO A 168 -11.49 -8.12 17.38
C PRO A 168 -11.58 -9.60 17.02
N LEU A 169 -11.37 -9.88 15.74
CA LEU A 169 -11.01 -11.24 15.31
C LEU A 169 -9.57 -11.52 15.72
N THR A 170 -9.29 -12.74 16.17
CA THR A 170 -7.99 -13.12 16.69
C THR A 170 -7.45 -14.33 15.93
N TYR A 171 -6.26 -14.20 15.35
CA TYR A 171 -5.57 -15.26 14.64
C TYR A 171 -4.34 -15.69 15.45
N GLN A 172 -4.11 -17.00 15.58
CA GLN A 172 -2.93 -17.54 16.25
C GLN A 172 -1.73 -17.43 15.31
N ILE A 173 -0.69 -16.72 15.74
CA ILE A 173 0.50 -16.44 14.92
C ILE A 173 1.78 -16.95 15.57
N GLY A 174 1.72 -17.32 16.85
CA GLY A 174 2.87 -17.75 17.64
C GLY A 174 3.39 -16.63 18.53
N SER A 175 4.27 -16.98 19.46
CA SER A 175 4.83 -16.05 20.45
C SER A 175 5.61 -14.91 19.79
N GLN A 176 5.49 -13.70 20.35
CA GLN A 176 6.43 -12.59 20.18
C GLN A 176 6.62 -12.07 18.73
N SER A 177 5.52 -11.78 18.03
CA SER A 177 5.57 -11.11 16.73
C SER A 177 6.00 -9.64 16.87
N SER A 178 7.08 -9.28 16.17
CA SER A 178 7.69 -7.95 16.27
C SER A 178 7.23 -6.97 15.19
N PHE A 179 6.69 -7.49 14.09
CA PHE A 179 6.37 -6.69 12.92
C PHE A 179 5.19 -7.26 12.13
N VAL A 180 4.38 -6.34 11.60
CA VAL A 180 3.30 -6.60 10.64
C VAL A 180 3.48 -5.67 9.45
N ALA A 181 3.54 -6.24 8.25
CA ALA A 181 3.40 -5.54 6.97
C ALA A 181 2.14 -6.02 6.26
N ILE A 182 1.72 -5.22 5.29
CA ILE A 182 0.50 -5.43 4.53
C ILE A 182 0.74 -5.04 3.08
N ASP A 183 0.39 -5.92 2.14
CA ASP A 183 0.42 -5.68 0.69
C ASP A 183 -0.30 -6.83 -0.04
N ASP A 184 -0.64 -6.68 -1.32
CA ASP A 184 -1.26 -7.73 -2.14
C ASP A 184 -0.22 -8.76 -2.62
N MET A 185 0.00 -9.81 -1.83
CA MET A 185 1.06 -10.78 -2.07
C MET A 185 0.68 -11.81 -3.15
N ASP A 186 -0.61 -12.00 -3.44
CA ASP A 186 -1.07 -12.95 -4.45
C ASP A 186 -1.67 -12.29 -5.72
N GLY A 187 -1.71 -10.96 -5.78
CA GLY A 187 -2.15 -10.20 -6.95
C GLY A 187 -3.66 -10.23 -7.16
N ASN A 188 -4.45 -10.55 -6.14
CA ASN A 188 -5.91 -10.64 -6.24
C ASN A 188 -6.64 -9.30 -5.98
N GLY A 189 -5.89 -8.24 -5.70
CA GLY A 189 -6.38 -6.90 -5.39
C GLY A 189 -6.78 -6.67 -3.94
N LYS A 190 -6.54 -7.64 -3.04
CA LYS A 190 -6.80 -7.52 -1.60
C LYS A 190 -5.49 -7.50 -0.84
N THR A 191 -5.45 -6.67 0.20
CA THR A 191 -4.28 -6.51 1.06
C THR A 191 -4.07 -7.76 1.93
N ASP A 192 -3.01 -8.53 1.67
CA ASP A 192 -2.57 -9.65 2.50
C ASP A 192 -1.73 -9.16 3.71
N VAL A 193 -1.45 -10.07 4.65
CA VAL A 193 -0.69 -9.74 5.87
C VAL A 193 0.60 -10.55 5.95
N VAL A 194 1.72 -9.88 6.16
CA VAL A 194 3.04 -10.49 6.34
C VAL A 194 3.52 -10.25 7.77
N LEU A 195 3.80 -11.33 8.49
CA LEU A 195 4.20 -11.31 9.89
C LEU A 195 5.59 -11.87 10.09
N LEU A 196 6.40 -11.12 10.85
CA LEU A 196 7.66 -11.59 11.38
C LEU A 196 7.48 -12.01 12.84
N ASN A 197 7.64 -13.30 13.10
CA ASN A 197 7.64 -13.88 14.44
C ASN A 197 9.10 -13.99 14.89
N ILE A 198 9.43 -13.44 16.05
CA ILE A 198 10.77 -13.53 16.63
C ILE A 198 10.71 -14.46 17.83
N GLY A 199 11.50 -15.54 17.77
CA GLY A 199 11.62 -16.50 18.84
C GLY A 199 12.60 -16.08 19.90
N TYR A 200 12.12 -15.65 21.07
CA TYR A 200 12.92 -15.56 22.28
C TYR A 200 12.41 -16.59 23.28
N THR A 201 12.67 -17.88 23.03
CA THR A 201 12.70 -18.86 24.11
C THR A 201 14.14 -19.01 24.60
N ASP A 202 14.30 -19.16 25.90
CA ASP A 202 15.57 -19.36 26.62
C ASP A 202 16.37 -20.61 26.21
N THR A 203 15.76 -21.50 25.43
CA THR A 203 16.43 -22.63 24.78
C THR A 203 16.94 -22.24 23.40
N LEU A 204 18.11 -22.76 23.02
CA LEU A 204 18.90 -22.49 21.81
C LEU A 204 18.17 -22.61 20.44
N ASN A 205 16.85 -22.81 20.42
CA ASN A 205 16.01 -22.96 19.24
C ASN A 205 15.41 -21.62 18.83
N TRP A 206 16.20 -20.83 18.10
CA TRP A 206 15.76 -19.61 17.41
C TRP A 206 14.68 -19.93 16.37
N ASN A 207 13.40 -19.74 16.72
CA ASN A 207 12.26 -20.06 15.85
C ASN A 207 11.73 -18.85 15.05
N ASN A 208 12.63 -17.89 14.73
CA ASN A 208 12.27 -16.75 13.89
C ASN A 208 11.63 -17.26 12.61
N SER A 209 10.44 -16.76 12.31
CA SER A 209 9.68 -17.24 11.16
C SER A 209 8.87 -16.14 10.52
N LEU A 210 8.67 -16.31 9.22
CA LEU A 210 7.76 -15.50 8.43
C LEU A 210 6.45 -16.27 8.23
N THR A 211 5.33 -15.60 8.47
CA THR A 211 3.99 -16.11 8.15
C THR A 211 3.29 -15.11 7.25
N ILE A 212 2.66 -15.61 6.18
CA ILE A 212 1.80 -14.81 5.31
C ILE A 212 0.37 -15.28 5.52
N PHE A 213 -0.55 -14.34 5.72
CA PHE A 213 -1.99 -14.58 5.70
C PHE A 213 -2.57 -14.02 4.41
N LYS A 214 -3.15 -14.90 3.61
CA LYS A 214 -3.97 -14.51 2.47
C LYS A 214 -5.26 -13.87 2.96
N ASN A 215 -5.64 -12.77 2.34
CA ASN A 215 -6.88 -12.07 2.57
C ASN A 215 -7.99 -12.62 1.67
N GLU A 216 -8.95 -13.28 2.30
CA GLU A 216 -10.15 -13.84 1.67
C GLU A 216 -11.40 -13.06 2.03
N SER A 217 -11.24 -11.86 2.61
CA SER A 217 -12.33 -11.06 3.15
C SER A 217 -13.31 -10.62 2.05
N THR A 218 -14.53 -10.37 2.46
CA THR A 218 -15.58 -9.70 1.68
C THR A 218 -16.06 -8.50 2.50
N PRO A 219 -16.68 -7.47 1.90
CA PRO A 219 -17.11 -6.30 2.66
C PRO A 219 -17.88 -6.66 3.92
N GLU A 220 -17.49 -6.04 5.03
CA GLU A 220 -17.97 -6.29 6.39
C GLU A 220 -17.63 -7.67 6.98
N ASN A 221 -16.84 -8.50 6.32
CA ASN A 221 -16.51 -9.85 6.76
C ASN A 221 -15.02 -10.17 6.54
N ILE A 222 -14.23 -9.92 7.58
CA ILE A 222 -12.80 -10.21 7.58
C ILE A 222 -12.56 -11.71 7.69
N LYS A 223 -11.77 -12.23 6.74
CA LYS A 223 -11.31 -13.62 6.74
C LYS A 223 -9.87 -13.69 6.24
N LEU A 224 -8.96 -14.06 7.13
CA LEU A 224 -7.55 -14.32 6.83
C LEU A 224 -7.24 -15.81 6.95
N SER A 225 -6.46 -16.34 6.00
CA SER A 225 -6.04 -17.73 5.96
C SER A 225 -4.52 -17.83 5.85
N ALA A 226 -3.89 -18.58 6.75
CA ALA A 226 -2.43 -18.75 6.74
C ALA A 226 -1.98 -19.50 5.47
N VAL A 227 -0.97 -18.97 4.79
CA VAL A 227 -0.35 -19.59 3.62
C VAL A 227 0.64 -20.66 4.08
N PRO A 228 0.56 -21.89 3.56
CA PRO A 228 1.49 -22.96 3.91
C PRO A 228 2.85 -22.77 3.25
N LEU A 229 3.64 -21.80 3.71
CA LEU A 229 5.02 -21.62 3.25
C LEU A 229 5.86 -22.80 3.74
N THR A 230 6.39 -23.65 2.86
CA THR A 230 7.42 -24.61 3.26
C THR A 230 8.76 -24.14 2.77
N ASP A 231 9.70 -24.06 3.70
CA ASP A 231 11.11 -23.96 3.41
C ASP A 231 11.55 -25.18 2.57
N THR A 232 12.16 -24.94 1.41
CA THR A 232 12.81 -25.99 0.60
C THR A 232 14.09 -26.55 1.24
N SER A 233 14.45 -26.12 2.46
CA SER A 233 15.70 -26.49 3.14
C SER A 233 15.60 -26.93 4.61
N ALA A 234 14.42 -27.00 5.24
CA ALA A 234 14.31 -27.37 6.67
C ALA A 234 13.43 -28.60 6.94
N THR A 235 13.96 -29.52 7.75
CA THR A 235 13.42 -30.83 8.14
C THR A 235 12.52 -30.82 9.39
N THR A 236 11.84 -29.72 9.73
CA THR A 236 10.90 -29.70 10.87
C THR A 236 9.50 -29.18 10.48
N PRO A 237 8.41 -29.94 10.75
CA PRO A 237 7.07 -29.57 10.34
C PRO A 237 6.33 -28.71 11.37
N SER A 238 5.89 -27.51 10.95
CA SER A 238 4.62 -26.90 11.37
C SER A 238 4.03 -25.99 10.27
N GLY A 239 3.92 -26.55 9.07
CA GLY A 239 2.92 -26.27 8.02
C GLY A 239 2.88 -24.92 7.29
N TYR A 240 3.09 -23.79 7.99
CA TYR A 240 2.71 -22.46 7.50
C TYR A 240 3.71 -21.35 7.81
N ARG A 241 4.98 -21.73 8.01
CA ARG A 241 6.05 -20.81 8.42
C ARG A 241 7.29 -21.05 7.57
N LEU A 242 7.83 -19.97 7.03
CA LEU A 242 9.19 -19.97 6.51
C LEU A 242 10.14 -19.71 7.68
N GLN A 243 11.01 -20.66 7.98
CA GLN A 243 12.06 -20.48 8.99
C GLN A 243 13.06 -19.43 8.50
N LEU A 244 13.38 -18.48 9.38
CA LEU A 244 14.29 -17.38 9.09
C LEU A 244 15.65 -17.59 9.73
N LYS A 245 16.63 -16.79 9.28
CA LYS A 245 17.98 -16.85 9.81
C LYS A 245 18.00 -16.27 11.22
N ARG A 246 18.95 -16.77 12.03
CA ARG A 246 19.23 -16.19 13.34
C ARG A 246 19.56 -14.71 13.18
N GLY A 247 18.92 -13.88 14.00
CA GLY A 247 19.16 -12.44 14.01
C GLY A 247 18.34 -11.65 12.99
N ASP A 248 17.41 -12.26 12.25
CA ASP A 248 16.40 -11.54 11.47
C ASP A 248 15.39 -10.87 12.42
N TYR A 249 15.14 -9.56 12.31
CA TYR A 249 14.36 -8.83 13.32
C TYR A 249 13.46 -7.69 12.83
N VAL A 250 13.64 -7.22 11.59
CA VAL A 250 12.74 -6.23 10.97
C VAL A 250 12.44 -6.68 9.55
N ALA A 251 11.18 -6.64 9.13
CA ALA A 251 10.78 -6.88 7.75
C ALA A 251 10.13 -5.64 7.12
N ARG A 252 10.12 -5.55 5.79
CA ARG A 252 9.37 -4.58 4.99
C ARG A 252 8.90 -5.27 3.71
N VAL A 253 7.81 -4.77 3.14
CA VAL A 253 7.22 -5.28 1.91
C VAL A 253 7.16 -4.15 0.89
N SER A 254 7.62 -4.40 -0.33
CA SER A 254 7.59 -3.46 -1.46
C SER A 254 8.04 -4.15 -2.74
N ASP A 255 7.60 -3.70 -3.91
CA ASP A 255 8.04 -4.18 -5.22
C ASP A 255 9.46 -3.67 -5.55
N LEU A 256 10.48 -4.38 -5.07
CA LEU A 256 11.89 -3.97 -5.18
C LEU A 256 12.49 -4.17 -6.57
N ASP A 257 11.88 -5.01 -7.41
CA ASP A 257 12.33 -5.24 -8.78
C ASP A 257 11.39 -4.70 -9.85
N SER A 258 10.38 -3.93 -9.46
CA SER A 258 9.41 -3.26 -10.34
C SER A 258 8.68 -4.25 -11.27
N ASP A 259 8.48 -5.50 -10.85
CA ASP A 259 7.75 -6.51 -11.60
C ASP A 259 6.23 -6.49 -11.37
N GLY A 260 5.77 -5.65 -10.45
CA GLY A 260 4.38 -5.47 -10.05
C GLY A 260 3.96 -6.37 -8.88
N LYS A 261 4.90 -7.10 -8.26
CA LYS A 261 4.62 -7.99 -7.12
C LYS A 261 5.41 -7.53 -5.90
N PRO A 262 4.78 -7.45 -4.72
CA PRO A 262 5.51 -7.05 -3.53
C PRO A 262 6.52 -8.11 -3.10
N ASP A 263 7.77 -7.70 -2.87
CA ASP A 263 8.86 -8.50 -2.32
C ASP A 263 8.97 -8.31 -0.80
N ILE A 264 9.64 -9.25 -0.13
CA ILE A 264 9.86 -9.18 1.32
C ILE A 264 11.34 -8.96 1.61
N ALA A 265 11.70 -7.83 2.19
CA ALA A 265 13.04 -7.54 2.69
C ALA A 265 13.10 -7.75 4.21
N ILE A 266 14.15 -8.41 4.70
CA ILE A 266 14.36 -8.70 6.12
C ILE A 266 15.76 -8.29 6.55
N LEU A 267 15.83 -7.38 7.52
CA LEU A 267 17.08 -6.91 8.11
C LEU A 267 17.57 -7.86 9.21
N ASN A 268 18.85 -8.21 9.13
CA ASN A 268 19.54 -9.08 10.05
C ASN A 268 20.58 -8.31 10.90
N THR A 269 20.69 -8.67 12.17
CA THR A 269 21.69 -8.12 13.11
C THR A 269 23.14 -8.28 12.64
N ALA A 270 23.43 -9.30 11.82
CA ALA A 270 24.73 -9.52 11.18
C ALA A 270 25.03 -8.56 10.01
N GLY A 271 24.17 -7.55 9.78
CA GLY A 271 24.48 -6.42 8.90
C GLY A 271 24.18 -6.64 7.44
N PHE A 272 23.17 -7.45 7.15
CA PHE A 272 22.65 -7.64 5.81
C PHE A 272 21.12 -7.60 5.77
N ILE A 273 20.59 -7.28 4.60
CA ILE A 273 19.17 -7.40 4.26
C ILE A 273 19.02 -8.62 3.35
N THR A 274 18.16 -9.56 3.72
CA THR A 274 17.75 -10.67 2.87
C THR A 274 16.49 -10.28 2.12
N VAL A 275 16.48 -10.39 0.79
CA VAL A 275 15.32 -10.11 -0.05
C VAL A 275 14.74 -11.43 -0.57
N TYR A 276 13.49 -11.70 -0.23
CA TYR A 276 12.70 -12.80 -0.76
C TYR A 276 11.78 -12.24 -1.84
N ARG A 277 12.13 -12.50 -3.10
CA ARG A 277 11.34 -12.04 -4.23
C ARG A 277 10.02 -12.81 -4.33
N ASN A 278 8.93 -12.10 -4.61
CA ASN A 278 7.66 -12.73 -4.92
C ASN A 278 7.59 -13.15 -6.40
N THR A 279 7.58 -14.46 -6.60
CA THR A 279 7.55 -15.11 -7.91
C THR A 279 6.18 -15.70 -8.24
N TYR A 280 5.15 -15.40 -7.43
CA TYR A 280 3.79 -15.87 -7.67
C TYR A 280 3.30 -15.45 -9.05
N ASP A 281 2.70 -16.39 -9.78
CA ASP A 281 2.25 -16.21 -11.16
C ASP A 281 0.73 -16.44 -11.31
N GLY A 282 0.00 -16.55 -10.20
CA GLY A 282 -1.44 -16.83 -10.19
C GLY A 282 -1.80 -18.30 -10.46
N GLY A 283 -0.86 -19.12 -10.97
CA GLY A 283 -1.10 -20.52 -11.33
C GLY A 283 -0.45 -21.54 -10.39
N LYS A 284 0.58 -21.15 -9.66
CA LYS A 284 1.28 -22.01 -8.69
C LYS A 284 0.62 -21.99 -7.31
N SER A 285 1.06 -22.90 -6.43
CA SER A 285 0.69 -22.82 -5.02
C SER A 285 1.38 -21.62 -4.36
N LEU A 286 0.66 -20.88 -3.52
CA LEU A 286 1.24 -19.80 -2.69
C LEU A 286 2.38 -20.31 -1.78
N LYS A 287 2.40 -21.62 -1.51
CA LYS A 287 3.48 -22.32 -0.81
C LYS A 287 4.88 -22.07 -1.40
N SER A 288 4.97 -21.87 -2.71
CA SER A 288 6.23 -21.62 -3.42
C SER A 288 6.29 -20.20 -4.01
N MET A 289 5.57 -19.25 -3.42
CA MET A 289 5.54 -17.87 -3.95
C MET A 289 6.90 -17.17 -3.83
N LEU A 290 7.67 -17.46 -2.77
CA LEU A 290 8.95 -16.81 -2.55
C LEU A 290 10.06 -17.54 -3.31
N GLY A 291 10.78 -16.79 -4.14
CA GLY A 291 11.95 -17.27 -4.86
C GLY A 291 13.15 -17.49 -3.94
N LYS A 292 14.27 -17.93 -4.54
CA LYS A 292 15.56 -18.01 -3.82
C LYS A 292 15.93 -16.61 -3.32
N PRO A 293 16.29 -16.45 -2.03
CA PRO A 293 16.60 -15.14 -1.49
C PRO A 293 17.98 -14.63 -1.93
N ASP A 294 18.06 -13.32 -2.13
CA ASP A 294 19.30 -12.58 -2.31
C ASP A 294 19.67 -11.81 -1.04
N THR A 295 20.93 -11.40 -0.90
CA THR A 295 21.42 -10.72 0.32
C THR A 295 22.22 -9.47 -0.04
N ILE A 296 21.92 -8.36 0.64
CA ILE A 296 22.57 -7.05 0.44
C ILE A 296 23.26 -6.66 1.74
N THR A 297 24.55 -6.33 1.68
CA THR A 297 25.31 -5.94 2.89
C THR A 297 25.10 -4.46 3.22
N VAL A 298 24.68 -4.18 4.45
CA VAL A 298 24.39 -2.83 4.97
C VAL A 298 25.30 -2.44 6.14
N GLY A 299 26.01 -3.39 6.73
CA GLY A 299 26.90 -3.17 7.88
C GLY A 299 26.19 -3.44 9.22
N LEU A 300 26.98 -3.65 10.28
CA LEU A 300 26.48 -4.11 11.59
C LEU A 300 25.64 -3.06 12.34
N ASN A 301 24.89 -3.53 13.34
CA ASN A 301 24.17 -2.72 14.32
C ASN A 301 23.26 -1.65 13.69
N GLN A 302 22.55 -2.07 12.64
CA GLN A 302 21.41 -1.32 12.13
C GLN A 302 20.30 -1.28 13.21
N THR A 303 19.54 -0.20 13.26
CA THR A 303 18.40 -0.05 14.18
C THR A 303 17.06 -0.18 13.46
N SER A 304 17.01 0.25 12.21
CA SER A 304 15.80 0.23 11.38
C SER A 304 16.17 0.36 9.90
N PHE A 305 15.20 0.05 9.04
CA PHE A 305 15.25 0.41 7.64
C PHE A 305 13.85 0.79 7.13
N VAL A 306 13.82 1.54 6.03
CA VAL A 306 12.63 1.90 5.28
C VAL A 306 12.84 1.63 3.80
N ILE A 307 11.72 1.48 3.09
CA ILE A 307 11.68 1.33 1.64
C ILE A 307 10.78 2.42 1.08
N GLY A 308 11.23 3.12 0.04
CA GLY A 308 10.47 4.15 -0.66
C GLY A 308 11.28 4.74 -1.81
N ASP A 309 10.60 5.24 -2.83
CA ASP A 309 11.22 5.93 -3.97
C ASP A 309 11.60 7.35 -3.55
N ILE A 310 12.89 7.61 -3.30
CA ILE A 310 13.35 8.89 -2.75
C ILE A 310 13.80 9.89 -3.81
N ASP A 311 13.95 9.44 -5.05
CA ASP A 311 14.39 10.26 -6.17
C ASP A 311 13.37 10.35 -7.32
N SER A 312 12.18 9.78 -7.10
CA SER A 312 11.04 9.79 -8.02
C SER A 312 11.34 9.11 -9.36
N ASP A 313 12.24 8.11 -9.39
CA ASP A 313 12.55 7.34 -10.60
C ASP A 313 11.63 6.13 -10.82
N GLY A 314 10.68 5.90 -9.90
CA GLY A 314 9.68 4.85 -9.94
C GLY A 314 10.17 3.53 -9.36
N LYS A 315 11.38 3.47 -8.79
CA LYS A 315 11.93 2.28 -8.14
C LYS A 315 12.12 2.54 -6.65
N PRO A 316 11.61 1.65 -5.77
CA PRO A 316 11.78 1.87 -4.35
C PRO A 316 13.23 1.63 -3.91
N ASP A 317 13.79 2.60 -3.19
CA ASP A 317 15.11 2.56 -2.58
C ASP A 317 15.06 1.97 -1.17
N ILE A 318 16.21 1.55 -0.65
CA ILE A 318 16.33 1.09 0.75
C ILE A 318 17.18 2.08 1.53
N ILE A 319 16.70 2.50 2.70
CA ILE A 319 17.48 3.35 3.61
C ILE A 319 17.61 2.66 4.96
N THR A 320 18.85 2.52 5.47
CA THR A 320 19.12 1.95 6.79
C THR A 320 19.76 2.96 7.73
N ALA A 321 19.52 2.79 9.03
CA ALA A 321 20.11 3.60 10.10
C ALA A 321 20.97 2.72 10.98
N SER A 322 22.22 3.14 11.24
CA SER A 322 23.16 2.43 12.11
C SER A 322 23.46 3.24 13.37
N ARG A 323 23.31 2.60 14.54
CA ARG A 323 23.61 3.23 15.83
C ARG A 323 25.10 3.42 16.04
N ASP A 324 25.90 2.37 15.83
CA ASP A 324 27.32 2.39 16.16
C ASP A 324 28.13 3.24 15.20
N SER A 325 27.82 3.17 13.91
CA SER A 325 28.53 3.95 12.91
C SER A 325 28.00 5.38 12.80
N SER A 326 26.86 5.71 13.44
CA SER A 326 26.15 6.99 13.28
C SER A 326 26.02 7.34 11.79
N THR A 327 25.48 6.40 11.02
CA THR A 327 25.41 6.47 9.55
C THR A 327 23.99 6.20 9.09
N LEU A 328 23.55 6.99 8.11
CA LEU A 328 22.42 6.68 7.26
C LEU A 328 22.96 6.09 5.95
N THR A 329 22.61 4.84 5.63
CA THR A 329 23.00 4.21 4.37
C THR A 329 21.81 4.24 3.41
N VAL A 330 21.99 4.89 2.26
CA VAL A 330 21.04 4.87 1.15
C VAL A 330 21.52 3.85 0.11
N LEU A 331 20.66 2.90 -0.21
CA LEU A 331 20.83 1.94 -1.28
C LEU A 331 19.86 2.34 -2.40
N ARG A 332 20.35 3.16 -3.33
CA ARG A 332 19.55 3.58 -4.48
C ARG A 332 19.30 2.40 -5.42
N ASN A 333 18.06 2.13 -5.74
CA ASN A 333 17.64 1.00 -6.56
C ASN A 333 17.84 1.29 -8.05
N ILE A 334 18.75 0.55 -8.66
CA ILE A 334 19.05 0.59 -10.10
C ILE A 334 18.70 -0.74 -10.77
N SER A 335 17.83 -1.53 -10.15
CA SER A 335 17.40 -2.83 -10.68
C SER A 335 16.87 -2.72 -12.11
N ILE A 336 17.01 -3.82 -12.83
CA ILE A 336 16.22 -4.06 -14.05
C ILE A 336 14.95 -4.79 -13.65
N LYS A 337 13.88 -4.56 -14.40
CA LYS A 337 12.57 -5.15 -14.11
C LYS A 337 12.67 -6.66 -13.91
N GLY A 338 12.15 -7.16 -12.79
CA GLY A 338 12.13 -8.58 -12.48
C GLY A 338 13.47 -9.16 -12.06
N SER A 339 14.41 -8.36 -11.57
CA SER A 339 15.65 -8.83 -10.95
C SER A 339 16.15 -7.91 -9.84
N VAL A 340 16.10 -8.40 -8.59
CA VAL A 340 16.72 -7.77 -7.43
C VAL A 340 17.86 -8.64 -6.90
N THR A 341 19.08 -8.11 -6.92
CA THR A 341 20.29 -8.74 -6.37
C THR A 341 21.12 -7.71 -5.62
N ALA A 342 22.23 -8.12 -4.99
CA ALA A 342 23.17 -7.18 -4.38
C ALA A 342 23.69 -6.11 -5.37
N ALA A 343 23.80 -6.44 -6.67
CA ALA A 343 24.26 -5.51 -7.70
C ALA A 343 23.19 -4.50 -8.14
N SER A 344 21.93 -4.71 -7.76
CA SER A 344 20.80 -3.83 -8.07
C SER A 344 20.81 -2.52 -7.27
N PHE A 345 21.74 -2.34 -6.32
CA PHE A 345 21.77 -1.17 -5.46
C PHE A 345 23.08 -0.39 -5.58
N ARG A 346 22.97 0.95 -5.65
CA ARG A 346 24.08 1.88 -5.51
C ARG A 346 24.09 2.41 -4.08
N ARG A 347 25.11 2.01 -3.33
CA ARG A 347 25.29 2.39 -1.93
C ARG A 347 25.88 3.79 -1.80
N ASN A 348 25.29 4.59 -0.92
CA ASN A 348 25.81 5.87 -0.47
C ASN A 348 25.64 5.99 1.05
N ASP A 349 26.71 6.31 1.76
CA ASP A 349 26.73 6.38 3.22
C ASP A 349 26.87 7.83 3.68
N PHE A 350 25.94 8.27 4.53
CA PHE A 350 25.92 9.61 5.10
C PHE A 350 26.25 9.53 6.58
N LYS A 351 27.39 10.11 6.97
CA LYS A 351 27.77 10.24 8.37
C LYS A 351 26.88 11.28 9.06
N LEU A 352 26.40 10.94 10.24
CA LEU A 352 25.60 11.80 11.10
C LEU A 352 26.40 12.15 12.35
N ASP A 353 26.13 13.34 12.90
CA ASP A 353 26.68 13.80 14.17
C ASP A 353 25.84 13.33 15.37
N TYR A 354 24.86 12.45 15.14
CA TYR A 354 23.98 11.87 16.13
C TYR A 354 23.63 10.42 15.79
N VAL A 355 23.10 9.70 16.78
CA VAL A 355 22.68 8.31 16.65
C VAL A 355 21.25 8.24 16.10
N PRO A 356 21.04 7.73 14.87
CA PRO A 356 19.69 7.52 14.36
C PRO A 356 19.03 6.33 15.06
N LEU A 357 17.73 6.43 15.36
CA LEU A 357 16.96 5.36 16.02
C LEU A 357 15.91 4.76 15.09
N THR A 358 15.10 5.61 14.47
CA THR A 358 14.02 5.22 13.56
C THR A 358 14.10 6.02 12.27
N LEU A 359 13.48 5.47 11.22
CA LEU A 359 13.40 6.07 9.90
C LEU A 359 11.94 6.07 9.45
N SER A 360 11.57 7.09 8.68
CA SER A 360 10.32 7.16 7.95
C SER A 360 10.62 7.81 6.60
N VAL A 361 9.95 7.33 5.56
CA VAL A 361 9.97 7.89 4.21
C VAL A 361 8.51 8.07 3.79
N ALA A 362 8.22 9.18 3.12
CA ALA A 362 6.93 9.51 2.55
C ALA A 362 7.17 10.22 1.22
N ASP A 363 6.28 9.96 0.26
CA ASP A 363 6.26 10.56 -1.08
C ASP A 363 5.52 11.91 -1.11
#